data_AF-A0A0N4UTW9-F1
#
_entry.id   AF-A0A0N4UTW9-F1
#
_cell.length_a   1.000
_cell.length_b   1.000
_cell.length_c   1.000
_cell.angle_alpha   90.00
_cell.angle_beta   90.00
_cell.angle_gamma   90.00
#
_symmetry.space_group_name_H-M   'P 1'
#
loop_
_entity.id
_entity.type
_entity.pdbx_description
1 polymer ?
#
loop_
_entity_poly.entity_id
_entity_poly.type
_entity_poly.pdbx_seq_one_letter_code
_entity_poly.pdbx_strand_id
1 'polypeptide(L)'
;MLRILLTTIGLLLASNSLVYGQNSYSNRVDCFPEPGVTKELCAARYCQWDDNANSTARAMNVPLCYFPKTTGYLVESNTGDTYIISRKNVTSNDKNNPPNPYLNEGETEYSLKVTVSRYGPALRVWIGPNEGPKRFEPDIDLLKPDPVGDIDLKFEANEGPPFSFVIKRISTGAKIWDTSIGKSAMFSTSVQKT
;
A
#
# COMPACT_ATOMS: atom_id res chain seq x y z
N MET A 1 20.05 36.52 -60.60
CA MET A 1 19.25 36.93 -59.43
C MET A 1 18.60 35.68 -58.85
N LEU A 2 18.88 35.43 -57.58
CA LEU A 2 18.69 34.20 -56.81
C LEU A 2 17.21 34.01 -56.44
N ARG A 3 16.61 32.84 -56.73
CA ARG A 3 15.27 32.46 -56.23
C ARG A 3 15.43 31.63 -54.97
N ILE A 4 14.97 32.17 -53.84
CA ILE A 4 15.02 31.53 -52.51
C ILE A 4 13.84 30.56 -52.39
N LEU A 5 14.11 29.28 -52.17
CA LEU A 5 13.13 28.28 -51.73
C LEU A 5 12.78 28.55 -50.27
N LEU A 6 11.51 28.84 -49.97
CA LEU A 6 10.99 28.74 -48.60
C LEU A 6 10.47 27.31 -48.37
N THR A 7 11.23 26.50 -47.65
CA THR A 7 10.77 25.23 -47.09
C THR A 7 10.13 25.50 -45.72
N THR A 8 8.83 25.24 -45.61
CA THR A 8 8.09 25.28 -44.35
C THR A 8 8.52 24.11 -43.46
N ILE A 9 9.24 24.42 -42.38
CA ILE A 9 9.61 23.47 -41.33
C ILE A 9 8.37 23.28 -40.43
N GLY A 10 7.72 22.12 -40.55
CA GLY A 10 6.65 21.71 -39.65
C GLY A 10 7.21 21.30 -38.30
N LEU A 11 6.90 22.05 -37.25
CA LEU A 11 7.29 21.74 -35.87
C LEU A 11 6.34 20.66 -35.32
N LEU A 12 6.79 19.42 -35.29
CA LEU A 12 6.09 18.31 -34.60
C LEU A 12 6.33 18.44 -33.10
N LEU A 13 5.35 18.98 -32.37
CA LEU A 13 5.32 18.90 -30.91
C LEU A 13 4.93 17.48 -30.50
N ALA A 14 5.93 16.64 -30.24
CA ALA A 14 5.72 15.36 -29.58
C ALA A 14 5.29 15.62 -28.13
N SER A 15 4.00 15.47 -27.86
CA SER A 15 3.48 15.47 -26.49
C SER A 15 3.98 14.21 -25.78
N ASN A 16 4.99 14.35 -24.91
CA ASN A 16 5.38 13.31 -23.97
C ASN A 16 4.29 13.16 -22.92
N SER A 17 3.25 12.37 -23.24
CA SER A 17 2.32 11.92 -22.22
C SER A 17 3.04 10.89 -21.37
N LEU A 18 3.36 11.26 -20.13
CA LEU A 18 3.78 10.28 -19.11
C LEU A 18 2.63 9.30 -18.94
N VAL A 19 2.76 8.10 -19.52
CA VAL A 19 1.85 6.99 -19.23
C VAL A 19 2.13 6.56 -17.79
N TYR A 20 1.38 7.14 -16.84
CA TYR A 20 1.35 6.67 -15.47
C TYR A 20 0.88 5.20 -15.50
N GLY A 21 1.74 4.28 -15.07
CA GLY A 21 1.43 2.85 -15.03
C GLY A 21 0.20 2.58 -14.16
N GLN A 22 -0.97 2.51 -14.78
CA GLN A 22 -2.25 2.37 -14.11
C GLN A 22 -2.30 1.05 -13.32
N ASN A 23 -2.98 1.07 -12.17
CA ASN A 23 -3.35 -0.17 -11.48
C ASN A 23 -4.42 -0.86 -12.30
N SER A 24 -4.28 -2.18 -12.50
CA SER A 24 -5.41 -2.97 -12.98
C SER A 24 -6.57 -2.78 -12.01
N TYR A 25 -7.80 -2.76 -12.51
CA TYR A 25 -8.99 -2.55 -11.68
C TYR A 25 -9.07 -3.52 -10.49
N SER A 26 -8.62 -4.76 -10.67
CA SER A 26 -8.58 -5.80 -9.63
C SER A 26 -7.64 -5.53 -8.45
N ASN A 27 -6.67 -4.62 -8.61
CA ASN A 27 -5.60 -4.40 -7.64
C ASN A 27 -5.62 -2.96 -7.09
N ARG A 28 -6.74 -2.24 -7.29
CA ARG A 28 -6.91 -0.89 -6.76
C ARG A 28 -7.34 -0.97 -5.30
N VAL A 29 -6.58 -0.30 -4.45
CA VAL A 29 -6.96 -0.02 -3.06
C VAL A 29 -7.50 1.39 -3.02
N ASP A 30 -8.70 1.53 -2.45
CA ASP A 30 -9.36 2.82 -2.30
C ASP A 30 -8.52 3.77 -1.43
N CYS A 31 -8.26 4.97 -1.96
CA CYS A 31 -7.57 6.04 -1.22
C CYS A 31 -8.55 7.05 -0.58
N PHE A 32 -9.82 6.98 -0.94
CA PHE A 32 -10.88 7.81 -0.40
C PHE A 32 -12.10 6.93 -0.07
N PRO A 33 -12.02 6.09 0.98
CA PRO A 33 -13.11 5.20 1.36
C PRO A 33 -14.32 5.95 1.95
N GLU A 34 -14.17 7.22 2.32
CA GLU A 34 -15.29 8.05 2.77
C GLU A 34 -16.24 8.41 1.61
N PRO A 35 -17.54 8.61 1.86
CA PRO A 35 -18.47 9.01 0.81
C PRO A 35 -18.12 10.36 0.18
N GLY A 36 -18.52 10.56 -1.08
CA GLY A 36 -18.46 11.87 -1.74
C GLY A 36 -17.13 12.19 -2.43
N VAL A 37 -16.36 11.18 -2.84
CA VAL A 37 -15.10 11.39 -3.56
C VAL A 37 -15.29 12.23 -4.83
N THR A 38 -14.44 13.25 -5.00
CA THR A 38 -14.28 14.00 -6.25
C THR A 38 -12.84 13.92 -6.74
N LYS A 39 -12.60 14.34 -7.99
CA LYS A 39 -11.25 14.41 -8.54
C LYS A 39 -10.35 15.34 -7.73
N GLU A 40 -10.89 16.46 -7.28
CA GLU A 40 -10.20 17.46 -6.48
C GLU A 40 -9.82 16.90 -5.10
N LEU A 41 -10.76 16.22 -4.44
CA LEU A 41 -10.52 15.58 -3.15
C LEU A 41 -9.50 14.44 -3.25
N CYS A 42 -9.54 13.66 -4.33
CA CYS A 42 -8.54 12.63 -4.60
C CYS A 42 -7.14 13.22 -4.80
N ALA A 43 -7.06 14.29 -5.60
CA ALA A 43 -5.81 14.99 -5.87
C ALA A 43 -5.23 15.65 -4.60
N ALA A 44 -6.09 16.14 -3.69
CA ALA A 44 -5.68 16.67 -2.40
C ALA A 44 -5.05 15.62 -1.46
N ARG A 45 -5.39 14.34 -1.63
CA ARG A 45 -4.70 13.21 -0.97
C ARG A 45 -3.48 12.71 -1.74
N TYR A 46 -3.13 13.36 -2.86
CA TYR A 46 -2.04 12.98 -3.77
C TYR A 46 -2.18 11.57 -4.36
N CYS A 47 -3.42 11.07 -4.43
CA CYS A 47 -3.75 9.79 -5.00
C CYS A 47 -4.07 9.86 -6.50
N GLN A 48 -4.26 8.70 -7.12
CA GLN A 48 -4.52 8.58 -8.55
C GLN A 48 -6.03 8.60 -8.81
N TRP A 49 -6.45 9.42 -9.75
CA TRP A 49 -7.84 9.50 -10.21
C TRP A 49 -8.00 8.84 -11.57
N ASP A 50 -9.03 8.01 -11.74
CA ASP A 50 -9.35 7.38 -13.02
C ASP A 50 -10.47 8.12 -13.76
N ASP A 51 -10.07 9.00 -14.69
CA ASP A 51 -10.99 9.69 -15.61
C ASP A 51 -11.67 8.71 -16.60
N ASN A 52 -11.08 7.54 -16.83
CA ASN A 52 -11.48 6.58 -17.86
C ASN A 52 -12.20 5.35 -17.31
N ALA A 53 -12.60 5.37 -16.03
CA ALA A 53 -13.40 4.28 -15.47
C ALA A 53 -14.61 4.05 -16.36
N ASN A 54 -14.68 2.88 -17.01
CA ASN A 54 -15.79 2.56 -17.89
C ASN A 54 -17.03 2.16 -17.08
N SER A 55 -18.16 1.96 -17.75
CA SER A 55 -19.41 1.52 -17.10
C SER A 55 -19.24 0.24 -16.29
N THR A 56 -18.40 -0.70 -16.75
CA THR A 56 -18.10 -1.95 -16.06
C THR A 56 -17.33 -1.74 -14.75
N ALA A 57 -16.30 -0.87 -14.75
CA ALA A 57 -15.54 -0.54 -13.55
C ALA A 57 -16.43 0.12 -12.48
N ARG A 58 -17.35 1.00 -12.91
CA ARG A 58 -18.36 1.59 -12.02
C ARG A 58 -19.33 0.54 -11.48
N ALA A 59 -19.81 -0.38 -12.32
CA ALA A 59 -20.72 -1.45 -11.90
C ALA A 59 -20.08 -2.44 -10.91
N MET A 60 -18.76 -2.60 -10.95
CA MET A 60 -17.99 -3.46 -10.03
C MET A 60 -17.48 -2.71 -8.79
N ASN A 61 -17.93 -1.47 -8.55
CA ASN A 61 -17.46 -0.62 -7.44
C ASN A 61 -15.93 -0.49 -7.37
N VAL A 62 -15.28 -0.41 -8.53
CA VAL A 62 -13.82 -0.19 -8.60
C VAL A 62 -13.54 1.25 -8.13
N PRO A 63 -12.61 1.48 -7.19
CA PRO A 63 -12.29 2.82 -6.72
C PRO A 63 -11.83 3.74 -7.87
N LEU A 64 -12.47 4.90 -7.96
CA LEU A 64 -12.07 5.97 -8.88
C LEU A 64 -10.84 6.73 -8.35
N CYS A 65 -10.75 6.86 -7.02
CA CYS A 65 -9.56 7.36 -6.34
C CYS A 65 -8.82 6.20 -5.67
N TYR A 66 -7.57 5.97 -6.04
CA TYR A 66 -6.83 4.81 -5.54
C TYR A 66 -5.36 5.12 -5.27
N PHE A 67 -4.74 4.30 -4.41
CA PHE A 67 -3.31 4.43 -4.10
C PHE A 67 -2.41 4.00 -5.28
N PRO A 68 -1.32 4.74 -5.57
CA PRO A 68 -0.26 4.26 -6.46
C PRO A 68 0.31 2.89 -6.03
N LYS A 69 0.77 2.04 -6.96
CA LYS A 69 1.38 0.71 -6.64
C LYS A 69 2.57 0.79 -5.70
N THR A 70 3.27 1.92 -5.75
CA THR A 70 4.49 2.22 -5.00
C THR A 70 4.19 2.67 -3.57
N THR A 71 2.92 2.86 -3.22
CA THR A 71 2.51 3.27 -1.87
C THR A 71 2.53 2.08 -0.92
N GLY A 72 3.26 2.22 0.18
CA GLY A 72 3.34 1.26 1.27
C GLY A 72 4.62 1.42 2.07
N TYR A 73 5.06 0.36 2.75
CA TYR A 73 6.23 0.37 3.61
C TYR A 73 7.48 -0.18 2.90
N LEU A 74 8.65 0.25 3.34
CA LEU A 74 9.96 -0.26 2.97
C LEU A 74 10.52 -1.05 4.14
N VAL A 75 11.28 -2.11 3.86
CA VAL A 75 11.99 -2.85 4.92
C VAL A 75 13.25 -2.09 5.29
N GLU A 76 13.36 -1.72 6.57
CA GLU A 76 14.56 -1.10 7.15
C GLU A 76 15.53 -2.15 7.66
N SER A 77 15.00 -3.19 8.30
CA SER A 77 15.78 -4.33 8.77
C SER A 77 14.92 -5.59 8.90
N ASN A 78 15.58 -6.73 8.79
CA ASN A 78 15.00 -8.05 9.02
C ASN A 78 15.93 -8.82 9.96
N THR A 79 15.40 -9.40 11.03
CA THR A 79 16.11 -10.30 11.93
C THR A 79 15.20 -11.46 12.31
N GLY A 80 15.41 -12.62 11.67
CA GLY A 80 14.64 -13.83 11.91
C GLY A 80 13.17 -13.62 11.56
N ASP A 81 12.29 -13.79 12.56
CA ASP A 81 10.84 -13.62 12.41
C ASP A 81 10.37 -12.18 12.68
N THR A 82 11.27 -11.20 12.65
CA THR A 82 10.95 -9.79 12.92
C THR A 82 11.44 -8.88 11.79
N TYR A 83 10.55 -8.00 11.33
CA TYR A 83 10.81 -6.99 10.30
C TYR A 83 10.50 -5.61 10.85
N ILE A 84 11.44 -4.66 10.67
CA ILE A 84 11.18 -3.25 10.90
C ILE A 84 10.93 -2.61 9.54
N ILE A 85 9.78 -1.94 9.41
CA ILE A 85 9.33 -1.35 8.16
C ILE A 85 8.93 0.11 8.37
N SER A 86 9.19 0.98 7.40
CA SER A 86 8.80 2.39 7.47
C SER A 86 8.31 2.89 6.13
N ARG A 87 7.51 3.94 6.12
CA ARG A 87 7.19 4.60 4.85
C ARG A 87 8.33 5.55 4.52
N LYS A 88 8.67 5.61 3.22
CA LYS A 88 9.62 6.61 2.72
C LYS A 88 9.14 8.00 3.14
N ASN A 89 10.04 8.86 3.61
CA ASN A 89 9.74 10.27 3.91
C ASN A 89 8.99 10.91 2.74
N VAL A 90 7.70 11.12 2.94
CA VAL A 90 6.82 11.66 1.92
C VAL A 90 6.85 13.17 2.03
N THR A 91 7.34 13.84 0.99
CA THR A 91 6.98 15.24 0.78
C THR A 91 5.57 15.28 0.21
N SER A 92 4.80 16.31 0.54
CA SER A 92 3.42 16.45 0.07
C SER A 92 3.28 16.30 -1.45
N ASN A 93 4.33 16.46 -2.25
CA ASN A 93 4.27 16.42 -3.71
C ASN A 93 4.60 15.06 -4.35
N ASP A 94 4.91 14.00 -3.58
CA ASP A 94 5.23 12.68 -4.14
C ASP A 94 3.97 11.90 -4.56
N LYS A 95 3.53 12.09 -5.81
CA LYS A 95 2.39 11.38 -6.42
C LYS A 95 2.57 9.85 -6.52
N ASN A 96 3.78 9.33 -6.31
CA ASN A 96 4.04 7.89 -6.31
C ASN A 96 3.96 7.30 -4.90
N ASN A 97 4.07 8.13 -3.86
CA ASN A 97 3.92 7.68 -2.48
C ASN A 97 3.18 8.76 -1.68
N PRO A 98 1.86 8.92 -1.87
CA PRO A 98 1.04 9.87 -1.13
C PRO A 98 1.25 9.78 0.39
N PRO A 99 1.12 10.91 1.09
CA PRO A 99 1.17 10.93 2.55
C PRO A 99 0.02 10.09 3.10
N ASN A 100 0.17 9.60 4.32
CA ASN A 100 -0.85 8.79 4.96
C ASN A 100 -2.03 9.73 5.28
N PRO A 101 -3.20 9.55 4.62
CA PRO A 101 -4.30 10.52 4.71
C PRO A 101 -4.95 10.54 6.11
N TYR A 102 -4.59 9.58 6.97
CA TYR A 102 -5.12 9.42 8.32
C TYR A 102 -4.17 9.90 9.41
N LEU A 103 -3.06 10.55 9.07
CA LEU A 103 -2.23 11.27 10.03
C LEU A 103 -2.78 12.68 10.23
N ASN A 104 -2.86 13.11 11.48
CA ASN A 104 -3.17 14.50 11.80
C ASN A 104 -1.95 15.39 11.56
N GLU A 105 -2.20 16.70 11.44
CA GLU A 105 -1.13 17.68 11.33
C GLU A 105 -0.24 17.62 12.57
N GLY A 106 1.07 17.46 12.35
CA GLY A 106 2.06 17.32 13.43
C GLY A 106 2.19 15.90 14.02
N GLU A 107 1.41 14.91 13.55
CA GLU A 107 1.63 13.51 13.93
C GLU A 107 2.83 12.91 13.18
N THR A 108 3.69 12.21 13.91
CA THR A 108 4.79 11.45 13.33
C THR A 108 4.29 10.08 12.86
N GLU A 109 4.55 9.75 11.60
CA GLU A 109 4.40 8.39 11.11
C GLU A 109 5.50 7.50 11.71
N TYR A 110 5.13 6.58 12.60
CA TYR A 110 6.09 5.66 13.23
C TYR A 110 6.53 4.56 12.27
N SER A 111 7.79 4.12 12.39
CA SER A 111 8.18 2.81 11.85
C SER A 111 7.39 1.71 12.57
N LEU A 112 7.08 0.65 11.85
CA LEU A 112 6.32 -0.49 12.33
C LEU A 112 7.24 -1.68 12.52
N LYS A 113 6.91 -2.48 13.53
CA LYS A 113 7.49 -3.78 13.77
C LYS A 113 6.47 -4.85 13.40
N VAL A 114 6.85 -5.73 12.49
CA VAL A 114 6.12 -6.95 12.14
C VAL A 114 6.82 -8.12 12.82
N THR A 115 6.11 -8.90 13.62
CA THR A 115 6.64 -10.09 14.27
C THR A 115 5.79 -11.31 13.93
N VAL A 116 6.45 -12.38 13.50
CA VAL A 116 5.83 -13.67 13.22
C VAL A 116 6.12 -14.59 14.39
N SER A 117 5.09 -15.24 14.91
CA SER A 117 5.23 -16.20 16.01
C SER A 117 4.27 -17.36 15.83
N ARG A 118 4.59 -18.48 16.48
CA ARG A 118 3.78 -19.68 16.44
C ARG A 118 2.89 -19.78 17.65
N TYR A 119 1.75 -20.41 17.44
CA TYR A 119 0.74 -20.60 18.47
C TYR A 119 0.00 -21.91 18.20
N GLY A 120 0.53 -23.02 18.71
CA GLY A 120 0.11 -24.37 18.32
C GLY A 120 0.19 -24.55 16.79
N PRO A 121 -0.89 -25.01 16.12
CA PRO A 121 -0.94 -25.13 14.65
C PRO A 121 -1.17 -23.79 13.92
N ALA A 122 -1.28 -22.67 14.63
CA ALA A 122 -1.53 -21.35 14.04
C ALA A 122 -0.25 -20.51 13.90
N LEU A 123 -0.27 -19.62 12.90
CA LEU A 123 0.75 -18.61 12.67
C LEU A 123 0.18 -17.23 13.05
N ARG A 124 0.80 -16.55 14.01
CA ARG A 124 0.45 -15.20 14.44
C ARG A 124 1.37 -14.18 13.78
N VAL A 125 0.80 -13.26 13.02
CA VAL A 125 1.49 -12.05 12.54
C VAL A 125 1.02 -10.88 13.40
N TRP A 126 1.92 -10.28 14.16
CA TRP A 126 1.67 -9.07 14.94
C TRP A 126 2.29 -7.88 14.22
N ILE A 127 1.56 -6.77 14.12
CA ILE A 127 2.03 -5.52 13.51
C ILE A 127 1.71 -4.38 14.47
N GLY A 128 2.73 -3.62 14.86
CA GLY A 128 2.56 -2.48 15.75
C GLY A 128 3.69 -1.46 15.59
N PRO A 129 3.66 -0.35 16.32
CA PRO A 129 4.75 0.62 16.30
C PRO A 129 6.05 -0.03 16.78
N ASN A 130 7.14 0.20 16.05
CA ASN A 130 8.49 -0.19 16.49
C ASN A 130 8.96 0.69 17.64
N GLU A 131 8.64 1.98 17.57
CA GLU A 131 8.98 3.00 18.56
C GLU A 131 7.76 3.86 18.89
N GLY A 132 7.78 4.52 20.05
CA GLY A 132 6.70 5.40 20.51
C GLY A 132 5.74 4.73 21.52
N PRO A 133 4.53 5.28 21.68
CA PRO A 133 3.60 4.83 22.72
C PRO A 133 3.08 3.42 22.44
N LYS A 134 2.98 2.61 23.50
CA LYS A 134 2.32 1.30 23.43
C LYS A 134 0.88 1.50 23.00
N ARG A 135 0.44 0.73 22.00
CA ARG A 135 -0.96 0.70 21.58
C ARG A 135 -1.75 -0.25 22.46
N PHE A 136 -3.06 0.00 22.52
CA PHE A 136 -3.98 -0.91 23.18
C PHE A 136 -3.89 -2.30 22.54
N GLU A 137 -3.64 -3.31 23.37
CA GLU A 137 -3.78 -4.72 23.02
C GLU A 137 -4.91 -5.28 23.89
N PRO A 138 -5.94 -5.92 23.30
CA PRO A 138 -6.99 -6.57 24.08
C PRO A 138 -6.39 -7.57 25.07
N ASP A 139 -6.80 -7.47 26.33
CA ASP A 139 -6.42 -8.42 27.38
C ASP A 139 -7.21 -9.73 27.18
N ILE A 140 -6.65 -10.59 26.34
CA ILE A 140 -7.20 -11.89 26.01
C ILE A 140 -6.12 -12.90 26.33
N ASP A 141 -6.46 -13.86 27.20
CA ASP A 141 -5.58 -14.99 27.48
C ASP A 141 -5.56 -15.92 26.27
N LEU A 142 -4.62 -15.63 25.38
CA LEU A 142 -4.22 -16.56 24.36
C LEU A 142 -3.36 -17.63 25.06
N LEU A 143 -4.00 -18.73 25.49
CA LEU A 143 -3.39 -20.02 25.84
C LEU A 143 -2.44 -20.56 24.75
N LYS A 144 -1.12 -20.30 24.83
CA LYS A 144 -0.14 -20.93 23.94
C LYS A 144 -0.27 -22.45 24.09
N PRO A 145 -0.90 -23.17 23.14
CA PRO A 145 -0.97 -24.61 23.27
C PRO A 145 0.47 -25.10 23.13
N ASP A 146 0.84 -26.16 23.88
CA ASP A 146 1.95 -26.99 23.46
C ASP A 146 1.75 -27.34 21.98
N PRO A 147 2.79 -27.34 21.14
CA PRO A 147 2.64 -27.58 19.71
C PRO A 147 2.15 -29.01 19.47
N VAL A 148 0.83 -29.19 19.49
CA VAL A 148 0.16 -30.43 19.10
C VAL A 148 -0.12 -30.32 17.61
N GLY A 149 0.82 -30.86 16.81
CA GLY A 149 0.69 -31.01 15.37
C GLY A 149 1.73 -30.23 14.55
N ASP A 150 1.95 -30.69 13.31
CA ASP A 150 2.78 -30.00 12.33
C ASP A 150 2.11 -28.72 11.83
N ILE A 151 2.85 -27.61 11.83
CA ILE A 151 2.37 -26.37 11.25
C ILE A 151 2.41 -26.49 9.72
N ASP A 152 1.24 -26.52 9.10
CA ASP A 152 1.10 -26.54 7.64
C ASP A 152 1.08 -25.12 7.04
N LEU A 153 1.54 -24.11 7.79
CA LEU A 153 1.53 -22.70 7.38
C LEU A 153 2.94 -22.11 7.38
N LYS A 154 3.28 -21.39 6.31
CA LYS A 154 4.56 -20.70 6.15
C LYS A 154 4.34 -19.23 5.83
N PHE A 155 5.08 -18.37 6.53
CA PHE A 155 5.17 -16.95 6.23
C PHE A 155 6.31 -16.69 5.24
N GLU A 156 6.05 -15.90 4.21
CA GLU A 156 7.05 -15.48 3.22
C GLU A 156 6.94 -13.98 3.01
N ALA A 157 7.96 -13.23 3.46
CA ALA A 157 8.06 -11.80 3.18
C ALA A 157 8.52 -11.53 1.74
N ASN A 158 7.97 -10.48 1.16
CA ASN A 158 8.49 -9.81 -0.01
C ASN A 158 8.98 -8.43 0.42
N GLU A 159 10.30 -8.29 0.52
CA GLU A 159 10.98 -7.07 0.99
C GLU A 159 11.09 -5.98 -0.09
N GLY A 160 10.62 -6.25 -1.31
CA GLY A 160 10.59 -5.24 -2.38
C GLY A 160 9.67 -4.07 -2.03
N PRO A 161 9.87 -2.88 -2.64
CA PRO A 161 9.03 -1.72 -2.37
C PRO A 161 7.69 -1.80 -3.13
N PRO A 162 6.54 -1.77 -2.45
CA PRO A 162 6.35 -1.82 -1.00
C PRO A 162 6.31 -3.25 -0.43
N PHE A 163 6.71 -3.36 0.83
CA PHE A 163 6.73 -4.56 1.64
C PHE A 163 5.36 -5.23 1.60
N SER A 164 5.39 -6.54 1.41
CA SER A 164 4.21 -7.40 1.48
C SER A 164 4.61 -8.76 2.02
N PHE A 165 3.64 -9.59 2.36
CA PHE A 165 3.90 -10.96 2.78
C PHE A 165 2.80 -11.88 2.31
N VAL A 166 3.14 -13.16 2.23
CA VAL A 166 2.23 -14.23 1.90
C VAL A 166 2.27 -15.28 2.99
N ILE A 167 1.10 -15.71 3.46
CA ILE A 167 0.95 -16.93 4.25
C ILE A 167 0.49 -18.03 3.30
N LYS A 168 1.27 -19.10 3.21
CA LYS A 168 0.99 -20.24 2.34
C LYS A 168 0.79 -21.51 3.15
N ARG A 169 -0.03 -22.40 2.61
CA ARG A 169 -0.11 -23.77 3.06
C ARG A 169 1.07 -24.57 2.52
N ILE A 170 1.83 -25.26 3.38
CA ILE A 170 3.06 -25.97 2.97
C ILE A 170 2.73 -27.18 2.10
N SER A 171 1.77 -28.00 2.53
CA SER A 171 1.36 -29.26 1.91
C SER A 171 0.86 -29.11 0.47
N THR A 172 0.25 -27.97 0.14
CA THR A 172 -0.37 -27.73 -1.18
C THR A 172 0.28 -26.58 -1.96
N GLY A 173 1.10 -25.75 -1.31
CA GLY A 173 1.59 -24.49 -1.87
C GLY A 173 0.54 -23.39 -2.02
N ALA A 174 -0.71 -23.61 -1.59
CA ALA A 174 -1.79 -22.64 -1.74
C ALA A 174 -1.53 -21.36 -0.93
N LYS A 175 -1.72 -20.19 -1.56
CA LYS A 175 -1.68 -18.90 -0.88
C LYS A 175 -2.98 -18.69 -0.09
N ILE A 176 -2.88 -18.60 1.23
CA ILE A 176 -4.02 -18.41 2.13
C ILE A 176 -4.26 -16.93 2.40
N TRP A 177 -3.17 -16.16 2.51
CA TRP A 177 -3.23 -14.72 2.73
C TRP A 177 -2.12 -14.07 1.89
N ASP A 178 -2.45 -13.14 1.00
CA ASP A 178 -1.47 -12.45 0.15
C ASP A 178 -1.72 -10.94 0.22
N THR A 179 -0.86 -10.22 0.95
CA THR A 179 -1.00 -8.76 1.08
C THR A 179 -0.46 -7.99 -0.12
N SER A 180 0.14 -8.67 -1.11
CA SER A 180 0.71 -8.02 -2.29
C SER A 180 -0.33 -7.38 -3.22
N ILE A 181 -1.61 -7.76 -3.08
CA ILE A 181 -2.74 -7.17 -3.79
C ILE A 181 -3.08 -5.78 -3.21
N GLY A 182 -2.92 -5.62 -1.89
CA GLY A 182 -3.28 -4.44 -1.11
C GLY A 182 -2.08 -3.79 -0.43
N LYS A 183 -0.96 -3.69 -1.16
CA LYS A 183 0.34 -3.16 -0.74
C LYS A 183 0.34 -1.81 -0.02
N SER A 184 -0.77 -1.07 -0.11
CA SER A 184 -0.99 0.27 0.43
C SER A 184 -1.71 0.28 1.77
N ALA A 185 -1.55 -0.77 2.59
CA ALA A 185 -2.02 -0.74 3.97
C ALA A 185 -1.46 0.50 4.69
N MET A 186 -2.32 1.22 5.40
CA MET A 186 -1.94 2.42 6.16
C MET A 186 -2.14 2.15 7.64
N PHE A 187 -1.14 2.50 8.45
CA PHE A 187 -1.27 2.51 9.91
C PHE A 187 -1.24 3.95 10.41
N SER A 188 -2.28 4.37 11.13
CA SER A 188 -2.30 5.66 11.83
C SER A 188 -2.90 5.50 13.22
N THR A 189 -2.81 6.54 14.04
CA THR A 189 -3.68 6.64 15.23
C THR A 189 -5.06 7.08 14.76
N SER A 190 -6.11 6.34 15.13
CA SER A 190 -7.48 6.76 14.83
C SER A 190 -7.91 7.80 15.86
N VAL A 191 -7.44 9.03 15.72
CA VAL A 191 -8.13 10.18 16.33
C VAL A 191 -9.07 10.69 15.25
N GLN A 192 -10.38 10.55 15.49
CA GLN A 192 -11.40 11.11 14.61
C GLN A 192 -11.10 12.60 14.42
N LYS A 193 -10.87 13.01 13.17
CA LYS A 193 -10.74 14.42 12.81
C LYS A 193 -12.08 15.07 13.13
N THR A 194 -12.11 15.89 14.18
CA THR A 194 -13.30 16.66 14.59
C THR A 194 -13.42 17.92 13.76
#